data_AF-A0A2D9Y9X7-F1
#
_entry.id   AF-A0A2D9Y9X7-F1
#
_cell.length_a   1.000
_cell.length_b   1.000
_cell.length_c   1.000
_cell.angle_alpha   90.00
_cell.angle_beta   90.00
_cell.angle_gamma   90.00
#
_symmetry.space_group_name_H-M   'P 1'
#
loop_
_entity.id
_entity.type
_entity.pdbx_description
1 polymer ?
#
loop_
_entity_poly.entity_id
_entity_poly.type
_entity_poly.pdbx_seq_one_letter_code
_entity_poly.pdbx_strand_id
1 'polypeptide(L)' 'MVDPKLLEILVCPLSKSPLVYDKTANELISKSAGLAFPIRNGVPILLIDEARQLEERDFI' A
#
# COMPACT_ATOMS: atom_id res chain seq x y z
N MET A 1 9.24 1.16 -25.61
CA MET A 1 9.91 0.53 -24.45
C MET A 1 9.27 1.15 -23.22
N VAL A 2 8.49 0.40 -22.44
CA VAL A 2 7.84 0.95 -21.24
C VAL A 2 8.92 1.22 -20.21
N ASP A 3 9.02 2.46 -19.76
CA ASP A 3 10.06 2.94 -18.84
C ASP A 3 10.10 2.09 -17.55
N PRO A 4 11.25 1.54 -17.12
CA PRO A 4 11.38 0.75 -15.88
C PRO A 4 10.90 1.51 -14.64
N LYS A 5 10.96 2.85 -14.69
CA LYS A 5 10.51 3.78 -13.65
C LYS A 5 9.00 3.79 -13.42
N LEU A 6 8.20 3.29 -14.36
CA LEU A 6 6.75 3.24 -14.23
C LEU A 6 6.30 2.11 -13.28
N LEU A 7 7.14 1.08 -13.10
CA LEU A 7 6.89 -0.08 -12.25
C LEU A 7 7.32 0.15 -10.78
N GLU A 8 7.91 1.30 -10.46
CA GLU A 8 8.32 1.71 -9.10
C GLU A 8 7.24 2.52 -8.33
N ILE A 9 6.09 2.79 -8.94
CA ILE A 9 5.15 3.83 -8.47
C ILE A 9 3.87 3.24 -7.89
N LEU A 10 3.97 2.31 -6.93
CA LEU A 10 2.91 2.13 -5.95
C LEU A 10 3.30 2.91 -4.70
N VAL A 11 3.20 4.23 -4.84
CA VAL A 11 3.38 5.18 -3.75
C VAL A 11 2.05 5.42 -3.05
N CYS A 12 2.10 5.67 -1.74
CA CYS A 12 0.94 6.03 -0.97
C CYS A 12 0.29 7.30 -1.55
N PRO A 13 -1.04 7.34 -1.76
CA PRO A 13 -1.72 8.51 -2.32
C PRO A 13 -1.54 9.75 -1.45
N LEU A 14 -1.37 9.57 -0.12
CA LEU A 14 -1.22 10.61 0.88
C LEU A 14 0.23 11.08 1.02
N SER A 15 1.15 10.16 1.34
CA SER A 15 2.53 10.52 1.71
C SER A 15 3.51 10.55 0.53
N LYS A 16 3.09 10.05 -0.65
CA LYS A 16 3.95 9.80 -1.81
C LYS A 16 5.17 8.91 -1.51
N SER A 17 5.17 8.22 -0.37
CA SER A 17 6.21 7.29 0.03
C SER A 17 5.92 5.89 -0.53
N PRO A 18 6.94 5.02 -0.67
CA PRO A 18 6.73 3.65 -1.10
C PRO A 18 5.77 2.88 -0.18
N LEU A 19 4.94 2.02 -0.79
CA LEU A 19 4.11 1.06 -0.05
C LEU A 19 4.87 -0.27 0.13
N VAL A 20 4.69 -0.90 1.27
CA VAL A 20 5.22 -2.24 1.57
C VAL A 20 4.13 -3.26 1.29
N TYR A 21 4.40 -4.26 0.47
CA TYR A 21 3.43 -5.32 0.21
C TYR A 21 3.47 -6.38 1.31
N ASP A 22 2.34 -6.55 2.00
CA ASP A 22 2.10 -7.65 2.91
C ASP A 22 1.41 -8.80 2.17
N LYS A 23 2.16 -9.88 1.97
CA LYS A 23 1.67 -11.10 1.29
C LYS A 23 0.71 -11.92 2.13
N THR A 24 0.80 -11.81 3.46
CA THR A 24 -0.01 -12.57 4.40
C THR A 24 -1.42 -11.99 4.47
N ALA A 25 -1.51 -10.67 4.60
CA ALA A 25 -2.79 -9.95 4.59
C ALA A 25 -3.31 -9.65 3.17
N ASN A 26 -2.45 -9.73 2.16
CA ASN A 26 -2.72 -9.31 0.78
C ASN A 26 -3.09 -7.81 0.70
N GLU A 27 -2.25 -6.97 1.31
CA GLU A 27 -2.46 -5.53 1.47
C GLU A 27 -1.18 -4.73 1.17
N LEU A 28 -1.33 -3.45 0.85
CA LEU A 28 -0.24 -2.49 0.70
C LEU A 28 -0.18 -1.56 1.92
N ILE A 29 0.89 -1.67 2.69
CA ILE A 29 1.12 -0.96 3.93
C ILE A 29 1.87 0.35 3.67
N SER A 30 1.30 1.46 4.13
CA SER A 30 1.97 2.74 4.25
C SER A 30 2.36 3.01 5.71
N LYS A 31 3.63 2.74 6.05
CA LYS A 31 4.16 3.02 7.40
C LYS A 31 4.08 4.52 7.74
N SER A 32 4.32 5.39 6.77
CA SER A 32 4.28 6.84 6.95
C SER A 32 2.87 7.39 7.19
N ALA A 33 1.85 6.76 6.60
CA ALA A 33 0.46 7.18 6.77
C ALA A 33 -0.27 6.39 7.88
N GLY A 34 0.31 5.32 8.39
CA GLY A 34 -0.35 4.45 9.36
C GLY A 34 -1.54 3.68 8.78
N LEU A 35 -1.52 3.38 7.47
CA LEU A 35 -2.64 2.80 6.74
C LEU A 35 -2.24 1.55 5.95
N ALA A 36 -3.16 0.59 5.85
CA ALA A 36 -3.08 -0.56 4.95
C ALA A 36 -4.21 -0.49 3.91
N PHE A 37 -3.84 -0.61 2.63
CA PHE A 37 -4.73 -0.59 1.49
C PHE A 37 -4.96 -2.02 0.97
N PRO A 38 -6.20 -2.50 0.84
CA PRO A 38 -6.45 -3.88 0.44
C PRO A 38 -6.18 -4.11 -1.05
N ILE A 39 -5.78 -5.33 -1.40
CA ILE A 39 -5.72 -5.79 -2.79
C ILE A 39 -6.90 -6.73 -3.05
N ARG A 40 -7.75 -6.37 -4.02
CA ARG A 40 -8.91 -7.18 -4.42
C ARG A 40 -8.76 -7.61 -5.87
N ASN A 41 -8.84 -8.91 -6.14
CA ASN A 41 -8.67 -9.50 -7.47
C ASN A 41 -7.35 -9.06 -8.16
N GLY A 42 -6.27 -8.91 -7.38
CA GLY A 42 -4.98 -8.44 -7.88
C GLY A 42 -4.90 -6.93 -8.15
N VAL A 43 -5.95 -6.16 -7.86
CA VAL A 43 -6.00 -4.70 -8.02
C VAL A 43 -5.88 -4.02 -6.65
N PRO A 44 -4.86 -3.18 -6.43
CA PRO A 44 -4.76 -2.37 -5.22
C PRO A 44 -5.86 -1.32 -5.14
N ILE A 45 -6.55 -1.27 -4.00
CA ILE A 45 -7.58 -0.26 -3.73
C ILE A 45 -6.96 0.87 -2.89
N LEU A 46 -6.43 1.90 -3.54
CA LEU A 46 -5.79 3.05 -2.90
C LEU A 46 -6.79 4.15 -2.48
N LEU A 47 -7.93 3.75 -1.91
CA LEU A 47 -8.95 4.65 -1.39
C LEU A 47 -8.81 4.74 0.13
N ILE A 48 -8.92 5.95 0.67
CA ILE A 48 -8.74 6.20 2.11
C ILE A 48 -9.86 5.53 2.90
N ASP A 49 -11.11 5.60 2.42
CA ASP A 49 -12.26 4.96 3.08
C ASP A 49 -12.20 3.43 3.12
N GLU A 50 -11.45 2.81 2.20
CA GLU A 50 -11.23 1.36 2.17
C GLU A 50 -9.95 0.96 2.91
N ALA A 51 -9.12 1.94 3.29
CA ALA A 51 -7.88 1.68 4.01
C ALA A 51 -8.18 1.43 5.49
N ARG A 52 -7.57 0.38 6.04
CA ARG A 52 -7.61 0.16 7.50
C ARG A 52 -6.43 0.87 8.16
N GLN A 53 -6.60 1.26 9.43
CA GLN A 53 -5.47 1.71 10.24
C GLN A 53 -4.54 0.53 10.55
N LEU A 54 -3.24 0.82 10.57
CA LEU A 54 -2.23 -0.11 11.09
C LEU A 54 -2.29 -0.10 12.61
N GLU A 55 -2.28 -1.29 13.19
CA GLU A 55 -2.15 -1.48 14.63
C GLU A 55 -0.69 -1.80 14.98
N GLU A 56 -0.31 -1.75 16.25
CA GLU A 56 1.08 -2.02 16.69
C GLU A 56 1.63 -3.36 16.18
N ARG A 57 0.76 -4.36 15.99
CA ARG A 57 1.12 -5.69 15.45
C ARG A 57 1.58 -5.66 13.99
N ASP A 58 1.19 -4.64 13.21
CA ASP A 58 1.51 -4.54 11.78
C ASP A 58 2.92 -3.94 11.54
N PHE A 59 3.61 -3.48 12.60
CA PHE A 59 4.95 -2.90 12.52
C PHE A 59 6.09 -3.88 12.85
N ILE A 60 5.77 -5.12 13.24
CA ILE A 60 6.68 -6.13 13.78
C ILE A 60 7.16 -7.09 12.68
#